data_AF-A0A3C0QQ83-F1
#
_entry.id   AF-A0A3C0QQ83-F1
#
_cell.length_a   1.000
_cell.length_b   1.000
_cell.length_c   1.000
_cell.angle_alpha   90.00
_cell.angle_beta   90.00
_cell.angle_gamma   90.00
#
_symmetry.space_group_name_H-M   'P 1'
#
loop_
_entity.id
_entity.type
_entity.pdbx_description
1 polymer ?
#
loop_
_entity_poly.entity_id
_entity_poly.type
_entity_poly.pdbx_seq_one_letter_code
_entity_poly.pdbx_strand_id
1 'polypeptide(L)' 'MYINSATTGLINCNVEITEMMGAETYLYLLCEGISLTARVSPRSTARPGDDIQVALDPNKIHLFDKETEKTIIN' A
#
# COMPACT_ATOMS: atom_id res chain seq x y z
N MET A 1 -1.22 11.92 9.16
CA MET A 1 -2.24 12.30 8.16
C MET A 1 -3.17 11.10 7.98
N TYR A 2 -4.48 11.25 8.22
CA TYR A 2 -5.43 10.16 7.99
C TYR A 2 -5.70 10.11 6.50
N ILE A 3 -5.11 9.12 5.83
CA ILE A 3 -5.27 8.95 4.38
C ILE A 3 -6.69 8.48 3.97
N ASN A 4 -7.56 8.29 4.97
CA ASN A 4 -8.94 7.84 4.84
C ASN A 4 -9.85 8.81 4.05
N SER A 5 -9.42 10.05 3.80
CA SER A 5 -10.16 11.04 3.02
C SER A 5 -9.52 11.36 1.67
N ALA A 6 -8.54 10.55 1.22
CA ALA A 6 -7.91 10.75 -0.07
C ALA A 6 -8.92 10.57 -1.20
N THR A 7 -9.03 11.55 -2.09
CA THR A 7 -9.86 11.50 -3.31
C THR A 7 -9.04 11.17 -4.56
N THR A 8 -7.72 11.15 -4.44
CA THR A 8 -6.75 10.92 -5.52
C THR A 8 -5.63 10.02 -5.02
N GLY A 9 -4.92 9.34 -5.93
CA GLY A 9 -3.84 8.41 -5.56
C GLY A 9 -4.37 7.13 -4.90
N LEU A 10 -5.61 6.75 -5.25
CA LEU A 10 -6.23 5.49 -4.84
C LEU A 10 -5.87 4.41 -5.85
N ILE A 11 -5.39 3.27 -5.36
CA ILE A 11 -5.11 2.07 -6.14
C ILE A 11 -5.97 0.91 -5.62
N ASN A 12 -6.43 0.07 -6.52
CA ASN A 12 -7.17 -1.14 -6.17
C ASN A 12 -6.19 -2.30 -6.00
N CYS A 13 -6.29 -3.00 -4.88
CA CYS A 13 -5.41 -4.11 -4.57
C CYS A 13 -6.22 -5.30 -4.06
N ASN A 14 -5.84 -6.51 -4.45
CA ASN A 14 -6.31 -7.73 -3.82
C ASN A 14 -5.42 -8.06 -2.61
N VAL A 15 -6.02 -8.46 -1.49
CA VAL A 15 -5.28 -8.90 -0.30
C VAL A 15 -4.95 -10.37 -0.44
N GLU A 16 -3.67 -10.72 -0.61
CA GLU A 16 -3.24 -12.12 -0.68
C GLU A 16 -3.08 -12.72 0.71
N ILE A 17 -2.45 -11.99 1.63
CA ILE A 17 -2.12 -12.47 2.97
C ILE A 17 -2.29 -11.33 3.99
N THR A 18 -2.80 -11.68 5.17
CA THR A 18 -2.89 -10.79 6.33
C THR A 18 -2.12 -11.41 7.49
N GLU A 19 -1.12 -10.70 8.01
CA GLU A 19 -0.22 -11.17 9.06
C GLU A 19 -0.26 -10.23 10.27
N MET A 20 -0.73 -10.73 11.42
CA MET A 20 -0.84 -9.95 12.66
C MET A 20 0.44 -10.06 13.48
N MET A 21 1.14 -8.93 13.63
CA MET A 21 2.43 -8.83 14.33
C MET A 21 2.30 -8.16 15.71
N GLY A 22 1.13 -8.30 16.34
CA GLY A 22 0.81 -7.69 17.63
C GLY A 22 0.37 -6.23 17.51
N ALA A 23 1.34 -5.31 17.43
CA ALA A 23 1.04 -3.86 17.40
C ALA A 23 0.63 -3.34 16.02
N GLU A 24 0.87 -4.13 14.97
CA GLU A 24 0.62 -3.79 13.56
C GLU A 24 0.16 -5.05 12.81
N THR A 25 -0.47 -4.83 11.66
CA THR A 25 -0.82 -5.90 10.72
C THR A 25 -0.17 -5.60 9.38
N TYR A 26 0.48 -6.61 8.81
CA TYR A 26 1.01 -6.56 7.46
C TYR A 26 -0.03 -7.13 6.50
N LEU A 27 -0.28 -6.39 5.44
CA LEU A 27 -1.08 -6.83 4.30
C LEU A 27 -0.12 -7.04 3.13
N TYR A 28 -0.11 -8.26 2.61
CA TYR A 28 0.52 -8.56 1.33
C TYR A 28 -0.56 -8.41 0.27
N LEU A 29 -0.30 -7.52 -0.67
CA LEU A 29 -1.26 -7.00 -1.61
C LEU A 29 -0.77 -7.27 -3.04
N LEU A 30 -1.71 -7.49 -3.95
CA LEU A 30 -1.45 -7.59 -5.37
C LEU A 30 -2.19 -6.47 -6.10
N CYS A 31 -1.46 -5.63 -6.83
CA CYS A 31 -1.99 -4.55 -7.64
C CYS A 31 -1.52 -4.74 -9.08
N GLU A 32 -2.43 -5.06 -10.01
CA GLU A 32 -2.09 -5.26 -11.43
C GLU A 32 -0.88 -6.22 -11.65
N GLY A 33 -0.79 -7.28 -10.84
CA GLY A 33 0.31 -8.26 -10.88
C GLY A 33 1.59 -7.83 -10.15
N ILE A 34 1.61 -6.64 -9.54
CA ILE A 34 2.74 -6.13 -8.75
C ILE A 34 2.44 -6.38 -7.26
N SER A 35 3.36 -7.07 -6.58
CA SER A 35 3.27 -7.31 -5.15
C SER A 35 3.64 -6.05 -4.37
N LEU A 36 2.80 -5.70 -3.40
CA LEU A 36 2.97 -4.57 -2.48
C LEU A 36 2.83 -5.07 -1.05
N THR A 37 3.49 -4.38 -0.12
CA THR A 37 3.33 -4.63 1.31
C THR A 37 2.84 -3.36 1.99
N ALA A 38 1.71 -3.45 2.68
CA ALA A 38 1.16 -2.37 3.48
C ALA A 38 1.23 -2.72 4.97
N ARG A 39 1.58 -1.74 5.78
CA ARG A 39 1.60 -1.85 7.24
C ARG A 39 0.47 -1.01 7.80
N VAL A 40 -0.47 -1.67 8.48
CA VAL A 40 -1.72 -1.05 8.93
C VAL A 40 -1.94 -1.26 10.43
N SER A 41 -2.89 -0.51 10.98
CA SER A 41 -3.36 -0.70 12.35
C SER A 41 -3.88 -2.13 12.55
N PRO A 42 -3.68 -2.75 13.73
CA PRO A 42 -4.24 -4.07 14.04
C PRO A 42 -5.77 -4.08 14.10
N ARG A 43 -6.42 -2.92 14.00
CA ARG A 43 -7.88 -2.78 13.85
C ARG A 43 -8.36 -2.93 12.41
N SER A 44 -7.46 -3.11 11.44
CA SER A 44 -7.83 -3.37 10.05
C SER A 44 -8.72 -4.60 9.96
N THR A 45 -9.80 -4.51 9.20
CA THR A 45 -10.72 -5.62 8.94
C THR A 45 -10.44 -6.35 7.63
N ALA A 46 -9.39 -5.95 6.90
CA ALA A 46 -8.99 -6.56 5.64
C ALA A 46 -8.59 -8.02 5.83
N ARG A 47 -9.07 -8.88 4.92
CA ARG A 47 -8.85 -10.34 4.94
C ARG A 47 -8.30 -10.82 3.61
N PRO A 48 -7.62 -11.97 3.58
CA PRO A 48 -7.24 -12.62 2.33
C PRO A 48 -8.46 -12.80 1.39
N GLY A 49 -8.29 -12.42 0.13
CA GLY A 49 -9.32 -12.42 -0.91
C GLY A 49 -10.11 -11.13 -1.03
N ASP A 50 -10.00 -10.18 -0.09
CA ASP A 50 -10.68 -8.89 -0.20
C ASP A 50 -10.05 -8.02 -1.30
N ASP A 51 -10.89 -7.36 -2.08
CA ASP A 51 -10.47 -6.25 -2.94
C ASP A 51 -10.64 -4.94 -2.18
N ILE A 52 -9.53 -4.27 -1.91
CA ILE A 52 -9.48 -3.03 -1.12
C ILE A 52 -8.93 -1.87 -1.92
N GLN A 53 -9.30 -0.65 -1.54
CA GLN A 53 -8.65 0.55 -2.03
C GLN A 53 -7.56 0.99 -1.05
N VAL A 54 -6.35 1.19 -1.58
CA VAL A 54 -5.21 1.72 -0.83
C VAL A 54 -4.90 3.11 -1.36
N ALA A 55 -4.66 4.04 -0.45
CA ALA A 55 -4.24 5.39 -0.81
C ALA A 55 -2.72 5.52 -0.67
N LEU A 56 -2.10 6.19 -1.64
CA LEU A 56 -0.67 6.52 -1.61
C LEU A 56 -0.49 7.93 -1.04
N ASP A 57 0.41 8.10 -0.08
CA ASP A 57 0.77 9.43 0.46
C ASP A 57 1.78 10.10 -0.46
N PRO A 58 1.40 11.15 -1.24
CA PRO A 58 2.30 11.78 -2.20
C PRO A 58 3.49 12.48 -1.55
N ASN A 59 3.46 12.72 -0.24
CA ASN A 59 4.59 13.32 0.48
C ASN A 59 5.67 12.29 0.85
N LYS A 60 5.43 11.01 0.56
CA LYS A 60 6.32 9.88 0.90
C LYS A 60 6.63 8.99 -0.29
N ILE A 61 6.31 9.43 -1.51
CA ILE A 61 6.65 8.69 -2.72
C ILE A 61 8.08 8.99 -3.12
N HIS A 62 8.76 7.97 -3.63
CA HIS A 62 10.08 8.08 -4.21
C HIS A 62 9.98 7.65 -5.67
N LEU A 63 10.44 8.48 -6.60
CA LEU A 63 10.50 8.12 -8.01
C LEU A 63 11.94 7.98 -8.46
N PHE A 64 12.19 6.98 -9.29
CA PHE A 64 13.47 6.67 -9.87
C PHE A 64 13.32 6.57 -11.40
N ASP A 65 14.33 7.06 -12.11
CA ASP A 65 14.42 6.92 -13.54
C ASP A 65 14.73 5.47 -13.93
N LYS A 66 13.97 4.92 -14.88
CA LYS A 66 14.05 3.50 -15.25
C LYS A 66 15.38 3.10 -15.89
N GLU A 67 16.02 4.00 -16.63
CA GLU A 67 17.24 3.69 -17.39
C GLU A 67 18.50 3.94 -16.56
N THR A 68 18.51 5.03 -15.79
CA THR A 68 19.68 5.50 -15.05
C THR A 68 19.66 5.13 -13.57
N GLU A 69 18.53 4.64 -13.07
CA GLU A 69 18.27 4.31 -11.66
C GLU A 69 18.41 5.51 -10.69
N LYS A 70 18.55 6.73 -11.22
CA LYS A 70 18.71 7.95 -10.42
C LYS A 70 17.37 8.38 -9.83
N THR A 71 17.42 8.89 -8.61
CA THR A 71 16.26 9.48 -7.94
C THR A 71 15.80 10.74 -8.66
N ILE A 72 14.50 10.81 -8.95
CA ILE A 72 13.81 11.99 -9.50
C ILE A 72 13.24 12.83 -8.35
N ILE A 73 12.56 12.20 -7.38
CA ILE A 73 12.05 12.85 -6.15
C ILE A 73 12.17 11.92 -4.94
N ASN A 74 12.29 12.52 -3.74
CA ASN A 74 12.46 11.85 -2.45
C ASN A 74 11.80 12.63 -1.31
#